data_AF-A0A2Z6RSC1-F1
#
_entry.id   AF-A0A2Z6RSC1-F1
#
_cell.length_a   1.000
_cell.length_b   1.000
_cell.length_c   1.000
_cell.angle_alpha   90.00
_cell.angle_beta   90.00
_cell.angle_gamma   90.00
#
_symmetry.space_group_name_H-M   'P 1'
#
loop_
_entity.id
_entity.type
_entity.pdbx_description
1 polymer ?
#
loop_
_entity_poly.entity_id
_entity_poly.type
_entity_poly.pdbx_seq_one_letter_code
_entity_poly.pdbx_strand_id
1 'polypeptide(L)'
;MINLEIIKVKGHSNIVGNEEADKLAAAEGSNSILRFTYRIDHSSQDFRFIPTFDDIPIEQSLRKFITRLLNTYNAIEWSLLQCNRELCHTNNRQVA
;
A
#
# COMPACT_ATOMS: atom_id res chain seq x y z
N MET A 1 20.33 -19.96 20.20
CA MET A 1 19.44 -18.78 20.30
C MET A 1 20.16 -17.63 19.60
N ILE A 2 19.62 -17.09 18.51
CA ILE A 2 20.24 -15.97 17.79
C ILE A 2 19.61 -14.69 18.32
N ASN A 3 20.44 -13.77 18.81
CA ASN A 3 20.00 -12.41 19.13
C ASN A 3 20.26 -11.52 17.92
N LEU A 4 19.20 -10.89 17.43
CA LEU A 4 19.24 -9.93 16.34
C LEU A 4 18.86 -8.56 16.91
N GLU A 5 19.73 -7.58 16.69
CA GLU A 5 19.47 -6.18 17.00
C GLU A 5 19.36 -5.40 15.69
N ILE A 6 18.27 -4.63 15.54
CA ILE A 6 18.01 -3.82 14.34
C ILE A 6 18.15 -2.35 14.72
N ILE A 7 19.13 -1.67 14.11
CA ILE A 7 19.43 -0.27 14.37
C ILE A 7 19.03 0.56 13.15
N LYS A 8 18.13 1.53 13.34
CA LYS A 8 17.74 2.47 12.29
C LYS A 8 18.78 3.59 12.20
N VAL A 9 19.31 3.82 11.01
CA VAL A 9 20.30 4.85 10.72
C VAL A 9 19.69 5.92 9.81
N LYS A 10 20.14 7.18 9.95
CA LYS A 10 19.75 8.28 9.04
C LYS A 10 20.48 8.12 7.71
N GLY A 11 19.79 8.34 6.59
CA GLY A 11 20.43 8.38 5.26
C GLY A 11 21.48 9.48 5.16
N HIS A 12 22.51 9.26 4.34
CA HIS A 12 23.64 10.16 4.15
C HIS A 12 24.34 10.55 5.47
N SER A 13 24.45 9.58 6.38
CA SER A 13 25.10 9.75 7.68
C SER A 13 26.61 9.56 7.63
N ASN A 14 27.17 9.29 6.44
CA ASN A 14 28.57 8.93 6.23
C ASN A 14 28.98 7.61 6.91
N ILE A 15 28.01 6.79 7.31
CA ILE A 15 28.29 5.43 7.79
C ILE A 15 28.60 4.58 6.56
N VAL A 16 29.86 4.18 6.43
CA VAL A 16 30.41 3.52 5.24
C VAL A 16 29.53 2.36 4.75
N GLY A 17 29.10 1.46 5.65
CA GLY A 17 28.25 0.33 5.27
C GLY A 17 26.85 0.73 4.78
N ASN A 18 26.28 1.82 5.32
CA ASN A 18 25.00 2.35 4.87
C ASN A 18 25.13 3.05 3.51
N GLU A 19 26.18 3.83 3.30
CA GLU A 19 26.45 4.48 2.00
C GLU A 19 26.75 3.44 0.91
N GLU A 20 27.48 2.37 1.24
CA GLU A 20 27.77 1.30 0.27
C GLU A 20 26.50 0.53 -0.08
N ALA A 21 25.65 0.21 0.91
CA ALA A 21 24.34 -0.40 0.66
C ALA A 21 23.45 0.50 -0.22
N ASP A 22 23.46 1.82 0.01
CA ASP A 22 22.71 2.79 -0.80
C ASP A 22 23.23 2.86 -2.25
N LYS A 23 24.56 2.90 -2.44
CA LYS A 23 25.19 2.86 -3.77
C LYS A 23 24.86 1.58 -4.53
N LEU A 24 24.93 0.41 -3.87
CA LEU A 24 24.60 -0.87 -4.49
C LEU A 24 23.11 -0.93 -4.87
N ALA A 25 22.22 -0.47 -3.98
CA ALA A 25 20.79 -0.36 -4.29
C ALA A 25 20.52 0.58 -5.48
N ALA A 26 21.25 1.69 -5.57
CA ALA A 26 21.15 2.62 -6.69
C ALA A 26 21.69 2.02 -8.01
N ALA A 27 22.86 1.38 -7.97
CA ALA A 27 23.53 0.84 -9.16
C ALA A 27 22.86 -0.42 -9.72
N GLU A 28 22.52 -1.38 -8.86
CA GLU A 28 22.00 -2.69 -9.27
C GLU A 28 20.47 -2.77 -9.18
N GLY A 29 19.87 -2.13 -8.18
CA GLY A 29 18.42 -2.16 -7.96
C GLY A 29 17.62 -1.32 -8.95
N SER A 30 18.18 -0.20 -9.43
CA SER A 30 17.45 0.73 -10.30
C SER A 30 17.46 0.38 -11.78
N ASN A 31 18.45 -0.40 -12.25
CA ASN A 31 18.66 -0.73 -13.68
C ASN A 31 18.50 -2.22 -14.00
N SER A 32 18.12 -3.08 -13.05
CA SER A 32 17.91 -4.49 -13.34
C SER A 32 16.65 -4.73 -14.18
N ILE A 33 16.71 -5.69 -15.11
CA ILE A 33 15.53 -6.24 -15.82
C ILE A 33 14.51 -6.86 -14.86
N LEU A 34 14.95 -7.23 -13.65
CA LEU A 34 14.14 -7.74 -12.55
C LEU A 34 13.53 -6.62 -11.68
N ARG A 35 13.66 -5.36 -12.11
CA ARG A 35 12.94 -4.25 -11.50
C ARG A 35 11.45 -4.46 -11.76
N PHE A 36 10.79 -5.11 -10.81
CA PHE A 36 9.33 -5.16 -10.75
C PHE A 36 8.84 -3.73 -10.51
N THR A 37 8.73 -2.96 -11.58
CA THR A 37 7.89 -1.78 -11.55
C THR A 37 6.49 -2.29 -11.33
N TYR A 38 5.95 -2.15 -10.12
CA TYR A 38 4.51 -2.19 -9.84
C TYR A 38 3.74 -1.08 -10.58
N ARG A 39 4.31 -0.50 -11.64
CA ARG A 39 3.53 0.03 -12.73
C ARG A 39 2.85 -1.19 -13.33
N ILE A 40 1.61 -1.41 -12.92
CA ILE A 40 0.64 -2.02 -13.83
C ILE A 40 0.32 -0.90 -14.82
N ASP A 41 1.29 -0.57 -15.68
CA ASP A 41 0.95 -0.03 -16.97
C ASP A 41 0.26 -1.18 -17.71
N HIS A 42 -1.02 -0.99 -18.02
CA HIS A 42 -1.86 -1.98 -18.71
C HIS A 42 -1.38 -2.29 -20.15
N SER A 43 -0.09 -2.08 -20.46
CA SER A 43 0.42 -1.89 -21.81
C SER A 43 1.88 -2.32 -21.98
N SER A 44 2.31 -3.46 -21.43
CA SER A 44 3.26 -4.26 -22.23
C SER A 44 2.47 -4.73 -23.45
N GLN A 45 2.90 -4.38 -24.67
CA GLN A 45 2.17 -4.66 -25.92
C GLN A 45 1.80 -6.14 -26.10
N ASP A 46 2.52 -7.05 -25.44
CA ASP A 46 2.35 -8.50 -25.56
C ASP A 46 1.28 -9.08 -24.62
N PHE A 47 0.97 -8.43 -23.50
CA PHE A 47 -0.03 -8.92 -22.53
C PHE A 47 -0.81 -7.79 -21.88
N ARG A 48 -2.11 -7.71 -22.18
CA ARG A 48 -3.05 -6.81 -21.52
C ARG A 48 -3.66 -7.51 -20.31
N PHE A 49 -3.19 -7.16 -19.11
CA PHE A 49 -3.79 -7.63 -17.87
C PHE A 49 -4.77 -6.58 -17.31
N ILE A 50 -6.01 -7.04 -17.02
CA ILE A 50 -7.03 -6.24 -16.34
C ILE A 50 -7.25 -6.90 -14.97
N PRO A 51 -6.84 -6.25 -13.87
CA PRO A 51 -7.11 -6.78 -12.54
C PRO A 51 -8.61 -6.78 -12.26
N THR A 52 -9.10 -7.84 -11.61
CA THR A 52 -10.50 -7.98 -11.17
C THR A 52 -10.57 -8.18 -9.66
N PHE A 53 -11.69 -7.78 -9.05
CA PHE A 53 -12.07 -8.09 -7.67
C PHE A 53 -13.48 -8.65 -7.70
N ASP A 54 -13.68 -9.88 -7.21
CA ASP A 54 -14.96 -10.61 -7.31
C ASP A 54 -15.55 -10.58 -8.73
N ASP A 55 -14.72 -10.91 -9.73
CA ASP A 55 -15.06 -10.86 -11.17
C ASP A 55 -15.42 -9.48 -11.72
N ILE A 56 -15.33 -8.42 -10.91
CA ILE A 56 -15.56 -7.03 -11.33
C ILE A 56 -14.22 -6.38 -11.72
N PRO A 57 -14.08 -5.85 -12.95
CA PRO A 57 -12.87 -5.14 -13.37
C PRO A 57 -12.55 -3.94 -12.47
N ILE A 58 -11.28 -3.81 -12.09
CA ILE A 58 -10.78 -2.65 -11.36
C ILE A 58 -10.34 -1.60 -12.39
N GLU A 59 -11.19 -0.60 -12.63
CA GLU A 59 -10.94 0.46 -13.62
C GLU A 59 -9.93 1.52 -13.13
N GLN A 60 -9.84 1.71 -11.82
CA GLN A 60 -8.92 2.67 -11.21
C GLN A 60 -7.52 2.07 -11.02
N SER A 61 -6.47 2.90 -10.89
CA SER A 61 -5.13 2.35 -10.66
C SER A 61 -5.09 1.45 -9.42
N LEU A 62 -4.39 0.31 -9.50
CA LEU A 62 -4.40 -0.70 -8.43
C LEU A 62 -3.95 -0.16 -7.07
N ARG A 63 -3.06 0.85 -7.07
CA ARG A 63 -2.71 1.56 -5.83
C ARG A 63 -3.91 2.32 -5.25
N LYS A 64 -4.64 3.11 -6.06
CA LYS A 64 -5.81 3.88 -5.62
C LYS A 64 -6.95 2.97 -5.17
N PHE A 65 -7.30 1.99 -6.02
CA PHE A 65 -7.47 0.59 -5.64
C PHE A 65 -7.56 0.24 -4.15
N ILE A 66 -6.46 -0.38 -3.75
CA ILE A 66 -6.13 -0.90 -2.44
C ILE A 66 -6.23 0.20 -1.37
N THR A 67 -5.73 1.41 -1.63
CA THR A 67 -5.79 2.51 -0.65
C THR A 67 -7.24 2.85 -0.28
N ARG A 68 -8.14 2.94 -1.26
CA ARG A 68 -9.56 3.20 -1.01
C ARG A 68 -10.19 2.04 -0.26
N LEU A 69 -9.93 0.80 -0.66
CA LEU A 69 -10.46 -0.39 0.00
C LEU A 69 -10.09 -0.42 1.50
N LEU A 70 -8.80 -0.22 1.82
CA LEU A 70 -8.32 -0.23 3.21
C LEU A 70 -8.88 0.94 4.02
N ASN A 71 -9.00 2.13 3.43
CA ASN A 71 -9.62 3.27 4.11
C ASN A 71 -11.10 3.04 4.39
N THR A 72 -11.84 2.45 3.43
CA THR A 72 -13.25 2.07 3.61
C THR A 72 -13.37 1.03 4.72
N TYR A 73 -12.52 0.00 4.74
CA TYR A 73 -12.48 -0.99 5.82
C TYR A 73 -12.29 -0.33 7.19
N ASN A 74 -11.27 0.52 7.33
CA ASN A 74 -11.01 1.24 8.58
C ASN A 74 -12.18 2.14 8.99
N ALA A 75 -12.83 2.82 8.04
CA ALA A 75 -14.00 3.65 8.31
C ALA A 75 -15.20 2.82 8.78
N ILE A 76 -15.41 1.64 8.19
CA ILE A 76 -16.45 0.69 8.61
C ILE A 76 -16.19 0.24 10.05
N GLU A 77 -15.01 -0.31 10.33
CA GLU A 77 -14.63 -0.74 11.68
C GLU A 77 -14.78 0.38 12.71
N TRP A 78 -14.28 1.58 12.38
CA TRP A 78 -14.44 2.76 13.24
C TRP A 78 -15.91 3.12 13.48
N SER A 79 -16.76 3.05 12.46
CA SER A 79 -18.20 3.34 12.60
C SER A 79 -18.96 2.30 13.41
N LEU A 80 -18.46 1.05 13.45
CA LEU A 80 -19.06 -0.06 14.18
C LEU A 80 -18.68 -0.07 15.67
N LEU A 81 -17.67 0.70 16.08
CA LEU A 81 -17.35 0.88 17.50
C LEU A 81 -18.58 1.39 18.26
N GLN A 82 -18.83 0.81 19.44
CA GLN A 82 -20.04 1.10 20.23
C GLN A 82 -20.23 2.61 20.49
N CYS A 83 -19.14 3.36 20.69
CA CYS A 83 -19.19 4.81 20.90
C CYS A 83 -19.59 5.61 19.66
N ASN A 84 -19.35 5.10 18.45
CA ASN A 84 -19.64 5.77 17.19
C ASN A 84 -20.92 5.23 16.53
N ARG A 85 -21.37 4.04 16.94
CA ARG A 85 -22.49 3.33 16.34
C ARG A 85 -23.77 4.16 16.36
N GLU A 86 -24.02 4.91 17.43
CA GLU A 86 -25.21 5.77 17.52
C GLU A 86 -25.14 6.96 16.53
N LEU A 87 -23.98 7.59 16.41
CA LEU A 87 -23.78 8.71 15.49
C LEU A 87 -23.88 8.27 14.02
N CYS A 88 -23.35 7.10 13.69
CA CYS A 88 -23.24 6.64 12.31
C CYS A 88 -24.44 5.82 11.83
N HIS A 89 -25.09 5.05 12.72
CA HIS A 89 -26.01 3.97 12.33
C HIS A 89 -27.38 4.02 13.00
N THR A 90 -27.63 4.87 14.02
CA THR A 90 -29.02 5.11 14.46
C THR A 90 -29.68 6.21 13.63
N ASN A 91 -30.77 5.84 12.97
CA ASN A 91 -31.60 6.75 12.20
C ASN A 91 -32.49 7.54 13.16
N ASN A 92 -32.02 8.69 13.65
CA ASN A 92 -32.80 9.64 14.46
C ASN A 92 -33.87 10.36 13.63
N ARG A 93 -34.58 9.67 12.74
CA ARG A 93 -35.87 10.16 12.23
C ARG A 93 -36.83 10.12 13.40
N GLN A 94 -36.80 11.22 14.16
CA GLN A 94 -37.80 11.59 15.14
C GLN A 94 -39.15 11.49 14.43
N VAL A 95 -39.89 10.43 14.77
CA VAL A 95 -41.32 10.34 14.51
C VAL A 95 -41.94 11.42 15.37
N ALA A 96 -42.32 12.54 14.74
CA ALA A 96 -43.20 13.55 15.30
C ALA A 96 -44.66 13.13 15.09
#